data_AF-A0A7L5SNN5-F1
#
_entry.id   AF-A0A7L5SNN5-F1
#
_cell.length_a   1.000
_cell.length_b   1.000
_cell.length_c   1.000
_cell.angle_alpha   90.00
_cell.angle_beta   90.00
_cell.angle_gamma   90.00
#
_symmetry.space_group_name_H-M   'P 1'
#
loop_
_entity.id
_entity.type
_entity.pdbx_description
1 polymer ?
#
loop_
_entity_poly.entity_id
_entity_poly.type
_entity_poly.pdbx_seq_one_letter_code
_entity_poly.pdbx_strand_id
1 'polypeptide(L)'
;MEKRRQIAFAGVSAAMVMLTAACGSNDTSAGSANVQPVGGSSQTASAGASASAGAGAAAAGAGATGGYGDTGAAAGSGEAGSGSKTGPAKELAVKSDAKLGKFVSDSAGMTLYRFDEDTPKPAKSNCNDACATKWPPVPADDATAGAGIDSKKLGKVKRADGSEQLTLEGWPVYRYAGDTKAGDTKGQGVGGTWNALAPDGKPAGKKAGGGALELMVNNNADLGKIMVNGEGMTVYRFDKDSAWPMKTACVDAACLDKWKPVKAIDTTKVSGVDASKVTSFTRPDGTKQAAFDCWLLYTFAGDKKPGDTNGQGVKGTWFALDDKGKKVTQ
;
A
#
# COMPACT_ATOMS: atom_id res chain seq x y z
N MET A 1 -6.71 31.35 79.90
CA MET A 1 -5.35 30.81 79.64
C MET A 1 -5.53 29.38 79.17
N GLU A 2 -5.45 29.13 77.87
CA GLU A 2 -5.59 27.78 77.33
C GLU A 2 -4.53 27.56 76.25
N LYS A 3 -3.51 26.77 76.63
CA LYS A 3 -2.48 26.24 75.75
C LYS A 3 -3.10 25.10 74.93
N ARG A 4 -2.94 25.12 73.60
CA ARG A 4 -2.92 23.89 72.79
C ARG A 4 -2.16 24.08 71.46
N ARG A 5 -0.89 23.64 71.54
CA ARG A 5 -0.08 22.88 70.57
C ARG A 5 -0.24 23.16 69.07
N GLN A 6 0.79 23.77 68.50
CA GLN A 6 1.10 23.75 67.07
C GLN A 6 1.55 22.33 66.65
N ILE A 7 0.95 21.80 65.59
CA ILE A 7 1.43 20.59 64.90
C ILE A 7 2.04 21.04 63.57
N ALA A 8 3.35 20.83 63.44
CA ALA A 8 4.08 21.02 62.20
C ALA A 8 3.82 19.83 61.27
N PHE A 9 3.29 20.07 60.07
CA PHE A 9 3.24 19.09 59.01
C PHE A 9 4.49 19.24 58.13
N ALA A 10 5.42 18.29 58.26
CA ALA A 10 6.52 18.10 57.33
C ALA A 10 5.99 17.47 56.04
N GLY A 11 6.44 18.00 54.90
CA GLY A 11 5.99 17.61 53.57
C GLY A 11 6.45 16.22 53.14
N VAL A 12 5.67 15.65 52.20
CA VAL A 12 6.10 14.55 51.34
C VAL A 12 5.83 15.00 49.90
N SER A 13 6.86 15.47 49.23
CA SER A 13 6.85 15.68 47.79
C SER A 13 6.92 14.31 47.11
N ALA A 14 5.80 13.83 46.58
CA ALA A 14 5.77 12.64 45.74
C ALA A 14 6.23 13.01 44.32
N ALA A 15 7.47 12.66 43.98
CA ALA A 15 7.94 12.68 42.59
C ALA A 15 7.25 11.54 41.82
N MET A 16 6.30 11.87 40.95
CA MET A 16 5.74 10.93 39.98
C MET A 16 6.81 10.59 38.93
N VAL A 17 7.44 9.42 39.09
CA VAL A 17 8.26 8.81 38.06
C VAL A 17 7.32 8.19 37.02
N MET A 18 7.20 8.80 35.84
CA MET A 18 6.55 8.16 34.69
C MET A 18 7.42 7.00 34.20
N LEU A 19 7.06 5.77 34.60
CA LEU A 19 7.60 4.56 33.99
C LEU A 19 7.00 4.41 32.59
N THR A 20 7.79 4.65 31.56
CA THR A 20 7.51 4.18 30.20
C THR A 20 7.61 2.66 30.19
N ALA A 21 6.52 1.99 30.54
CA ALA A 21 6.42 0.53 30.48
C ALA A 21 6.36 0.10 29.02
N ALA A 22 7.49 -0.39 28.50
CA ALA A 22 7.54 -1.08 27.23
C ALA A 22 6.75 -2.40 27.33
N CYS A 23 5.84 -2.63 26.39
CA CYS A 23 4.93 -3.77 26.35
C CYS A 23 5.70 -5.07 26.10
N GLY A 24 6.09 -5.80 27.15
CA GLY A 24 6.70 -7.12 27.00
C GLY A 24 6.70 -7.97 28.27
N SER A 25 5.76 -8.93 28.37
CA SER A 25 5.93 -10.20 29.09
C SER A 25 4.81 -11.19 28.70
N ASN A 26 5.21 -12.40 28.31
CA ASN A 26 4.37 -13.55 27.97
C ASN A 26 3.76 -14.17 29.22
N ASP A 27 2.53 -14.68 29.14
CA ASP A 27 2.14 -15.87 29.89
C ASP A 27 1.02 -16.68 29.23
N THR A 28 1.21 -17.99 29.31
CA THR A 28 0.41 -19.14 28.86
C THR A 28 -0.79 -19.41 29.76
N SER A 29 -1.95 -19.77 29.19
CA SER A 29 -2.85 -20.78 29.78
C SER A 29 -3.96 -21.19 28.80
N ALA A 30 -4.33 -22.47 28.90
CA ALA A 30 -5.15 -23.28 28.01
C ALA A 30 -6.66 -23.15 28.24
N GLY A 31 -7.46 -23.66 27.30
CA GLY A 31 -8.87 -23.99 27.55
C GLY A 31 -9.71 -24.29 26.30
N SER A 32 -9.84 -25.57 25.97
CA SER A 32 -10.69 -26.15 24.92
C SER A 32 -12.20 -25.88 25.10
N ALA A 33 -12.95 -25.75 23.99
CA ALA A 33 -14.21 -26.49 23.77
C ALA A 33 -14.78 -26.30 22.34
N ASN A 34 -15.02 -27.44 21.68
CA ASN A 34 -15.78 -27.66 20.44
C ASN A 34 -17.28 -27.36 20.61
N VAL A 35 -17.92 -26.74 19.61
CA VAL A 35 -19.27 -27.13 19.11
C VAL A 35 -19.39 -26.79 17.61
N GLN A 36 -19.76 -27.78 16.79
CA GLN A 36 -20.15 -27.64 15.38
C GLN A 36 -21.70 -27.59 15.22
N PRO A 37 -22.23 -27.07 14.09
CA PRO A 37 -23.65 -26.76 13.88
C PRO A 37 -24.38 -27.71 12.89
N VAL A 38 -25.71 -27.67 12.87
CA VAL A 38 -26.61 -28.13 11.79
C VAL A 38 -27.75 -27.10 11.68
N GLY A 39 -28.00 -26.42 10.54
CA GLY A 39 -28.66 -26.89 9.31
C GLY A 39 -30.19 -26.83 9.48
N GLY A 40 -31.05 -26.22 8.65
CA GLY A 40 -30.94 -25.48 7.40
C GLY A 40 -32.36 -25.04 6.92
N SER A 41 -32.38 -24.21 5.89
CA SER A 41 -33.37 -24.12 4.78
C SER A 41 -34.84 -23.74 5.03
N SER A 42 -35.32 -22.72 4.28
CA SER A 42 -36.56 -22.69 3.45
C SER A 42 -36.75 -21.27 2.85
N GLN A 43 -36.68 -21.09 1.52
CA GLN A 43 -37.82 -20.83 0.57
C GLN A 43 -38.51 -19.44 0.78
N THR A 44 -38.91 -18.61 -0.20
CA THR A 44 -39.21 -18.77 -1.64
C THR A 44 -39.47 -17.38 -2.30
N ALA A 45 -39.11 -17.27 -3.58
CA ALA A 45 -39.86 -16.77 -4.75
C ALA A 45 -40.34 -15.30 -4.99
N SER A 46 -40.28 -15.00 -6.30
CA SER A 46 -41.00 -14.05 -7.18
C SER A 46 -40.42 -12.63 -7.29
N ALA A 47 -39.86 -12.22 -8.44
CA ALA A 47 -40.37 -12.05 -9.81
C ALA A 47 -41.12 -10.72 -10.01
N GLY A 48 -40.60 -9.89 -10.91
CA GLY A 48 -41.20 -8.63 -11.33
C GLY A 48 -40.34 -7.95 -12.39
N ALA A 49 -40.58 -8.27 -13.65
CA ALA A 49 -40.02 -7.59 -14.81
C ALA A 49 -40.72 -6.25 -15.05
N SER A 50 -40.00 -5.27 -15.60
CA SER A 50 -40.52 -4.39 -16.67
C SER A 50 -39.39 -3.56 -17.29
N ALA A 51 -39.39 -3.54 -18.62
CA ALA A 51 -38.50 -2.77 -19.48
C ALA A 51 -38.99 -1.34 -19.67
N SER A 52 -38.11 -0.43 -20.08
CA SER A 52 -38.40 0.49 -21.19
C SER A 52 -37.11 1.16 -21.70
N ALA A 53 -37.10 1.37 -23.01
CA ALA A 53 -36.04 1.95 -23.82
C ALA A 53 -36.13 3.49 -23.88
N GLY A 54 -35.04 4.14 -24.29
CA GLY A 54 -35.02 5.54 -24.70
C GLY A 54 -33.69 5.92 -25.35
N ALA A 55 -33.75 6.40 -26.59
CA ALA A 55 -32.64 6.65 -27.51
C ALA A 55 -32.28 8.15 -27.66
N GLY A 56 -31.15 8.42 -28.32
CA GLY A 56 -30.78 9.71 -28.96
C GLY A 56 -29.69 10.48 -28.20
N ALA A 57 -28.73 11.19 -28.81
CA ALA A 57 -28.42 11.47 -30.22
C ALA A 57 -26.96 12.00 -30.32
N ALA A 58 -26.44 12.02 -31.54
CA ALA A 58 -25.09 12.43 -31.92
C ALA A 58 -24.80 13.95 -31.84
N ALA A 59 -23.52 14.31 -31.79
CA ALA A 59 -22.99 15.52 -32.39
C ALA A 59 -21.51 15.33 -32.78
N ALA A 60 -21.20 15.66 -34.03
CA ALA A 60 -19.89 15.65 -34.65
C ALA A 60 -19.15 16.98 -34.46
N GLY A 61 -17.81 16.96 -34.62
CA GLY A 61 -17.00 18.17 -34.78
C GLY A 61 -15.53 17.86 -35.08
N ALA A 62 -15.13 18.08 -36.34
CA ALA A 62 -13.76 18.14 -36.87
C ALA A 62 -12.86 19.10 -36.05
N GLY A 63 -11.53 19.05 -36.00
CA GLY A 63 -10.49 18.59 -36.91
C GLY A 63 -9.42 19.70 -36.95
N ALA A 64 -8.14 19.40 -36.77
CA ALA A 64 -7.03 20.30 -37.13
C ALA A 64 -5.70 19.53 -37.24
N THR A 65 -5.01 19.84 -38.32
CA THR A 65 -3.82 19.21 -38.90
C THR A 65 -2.54 20.01 -38.59
N GLY A 66 -1.38 19.34 -38.71
CA GLY A 66 -0.05 19.98 -38.89
C GLY A 66 0.78 20.01 -37.60
N GLY A 67 2.10 19.79 -37.59
CA GLY A 67 3.08 19.65 -38.66
C GLY A 67 4.45 19.29 -38.05
N TYR A 68 5.34 18.83 -38.92
CA TYR A 68 6.69 18.31 -38.69
C TYR A 68 7.76 19.42 -38.88
N GLY A 69 8.94 19.23 -38.25
CA GLY A 69 10.17 20.02 -38.42
C GLY A 69 10.92 20.09 -37.08
N ASP A 70 11.98 19.32 -36.82
CA ASP A 70 13.34 19.25 -37.40
C ASP A 70 14.35 20.31 -36.88
N THR A 71 15.49 19.76 -36.44
CA THR A 71 16.85 20.29 -36.16
C THR A 71 17.14 21.41 -35.14
N GLY A 72 18.12 21.11 -34.28
CA GLY A 72 18.86 22.11 -33.50
C GLY A 72 19.70 21.50 -32.37
N ALA A 73 20.93 21.10 -32.66
CA ALA A 73 21.92 20.69 -31.66
C ALA A 73 22.58 21.91 -31.00
N ALA A 74 22.71 21.90 -29.66
CA ALA A 74 23.73 22.64 -28.94
C ALA A 74 24.02 21.98 -27.58
N ALA A 75 25.31 21.79 -27.30
CA ALA A 75 25.86 21.25 -26.07
C ALA A 75 25.91 22.30 -24.94
N GLY A 76 25.77 21.87 -23.68
CA GLY A 76 26.12 22.70 -22.52
C GLY A 76 25.39 22.35 -21.22
N SER A 77 26.06 21.55 -20.38
CA SER A 77 26.01 21.50 -18.90
C SER A 77 24.69 21.64 -18.13
N GLY A 78 24.29 20.53 -17.49
CA GLY A 78 24.02 20.50 -16.04
C GLY A 78 22.82 21.27 -15.51
N GLU A 79 21.61 20.86 -15.89
CA GLU A 79 20.39 21.27 -15.21
C GLU A 79 19.47 20.05 -15.09
N ALA A 80 18.88 19.84 -13.92
CA ALA A 80 17.92 18.75 -13.67
C ALA A 80 16.68 19.00 -14.54
N GLY A 81 16.76 18.53 -15.79
CA GLY A 81 15.77 18.77 -16.81
C GLY A 81 14.43 18.19 -16.41
N SER A 82 13.37 18.96 -16.68
CA SER A 82 12.01 18.46 -16.74
C SER A 82 11.95 17.31 -17.74
N GLY A 83 12.09 16.07 -17.26
CA GLY A 83 12.19 14.87 -18.08
C GLY A 83 10.98 14.73 -19.00
N SER A 84 11.23 14.57 -20.29
CA SER A 84 10.17 14.36 -21.28
C SER A 84 9.48 13.02 -21.04
N LYS A 85 8.19 13.05 -20.72
CA LYS A 85 7.41 11.88 -20.26
C LYS A 85 7.09 10.88 -21.37
N THR A 86 7.28 11.26 -22.62
CA THR A 86 6.91 10.50 -23.83
C THR A 86 8.10 10.13 -24.71
N GLY A 87 9.33 10.48 -24.31
CA GLY A 87 10.54 10.20 -25.08
C GLY A 87 11.19 8.84 -24.78
N PRO A 88 12.23 8.44 -25.54
CA PRO A 88 12.98 7.21 -25.29
C PRO A 88 13.61 7.20 -23.90
N ALA A 89 13.80 6.01 -23.31
CA ALA A 89 14.39 5.89 -21.99
C ALA A 89 15.92 6.09 -21.98
N LYS A 90 16.57 5.73 -23.11
CA LYS A 90 18.03 5.60 -23.22
C LYS A 90 18.59 4.65 -22.16
N GLU A 91 19.78 4.93 -21.62
CA GLU A 91 20.39 4.10 -20.58
C GLU A 91 19.56 4.13 -19.29
N LEU A 92 19.09 2.94 -18.89
CA LEU A 92 18.37 2.72 -17.65
C LEU A 92 19.34 2.67 -16.47
N ALA A 93 18.97 3.25 -15.34
CA ALA A 93 19.78 3.26 -14.14
C ALA A 93 19.06 2.63 -12.95
N VAL A 94 19.82 1.94 -12.09
CA VAL A 94 19.31 1.49 -10.79
C VAL A 94 19.43 2.61 -9.78
N LYS A 95 18.31 3.02 -9.21
CA LYS A 95 18.21 3.97 -8.09
C LYS A 95 17.88 3.20 -6.82
N SER A 96 18.18 3.81 -5.67
CA SER A 96 17.85 3.27 -4.36
C SER A 96 17.07 4.31 -3.58
N ASP A 97 15.99 3.86 -2.93
CA ASP A 97 15.21 4.63 -1.98
C ASP A 97 15.05 3.82 -0.69
N ALA A 98 15.04 4.50 0.46
CA ALA A 98 14.98 3.82 1.76
C ALA A 98 13.68 3.03 1.97
N LYS A 99 12.57 3.44 1.33
CA LYS A 99 11.26 2.80 1.43
C LYS A 99 11.02 1.81 0.30
N LEU A 100 11.46 2.12 -0.92
CA LEU A 100 11.25 1.27 -2.10
C LEU A 100 12.35 0.24 -2.34
N GLY A 101 13.50 0.37 -1.70
CA GLY A 101 14.69 -0.39 -2.09
C GLY A 101 15.16 0.02 -3.48
N LYS A 102 15.57 -0.96 -4.29
CA LYS A 102 16.08 -0.72 -5.64
C LYS A 102 14.95 -0.60 -6.65
N PHE A 103 15.02 0.43 -7.48
CA PHE A 103 14.09 0.64 -8.60
C PHE A 103 14.85 1.16 -9.83
N VAL A 104 14.19 1.12 -10.99
CA VAL A 104 14.76 1.54 -12.26
C VAL A 104 14.28 2.95 -12.62
N SER A 105 15.18 3.78 -13.11
CA SER A 105 14.87 5.06 -13.75
C SER A 105 15.38 5.09 -15.19
N ASP A 106 14.84 5.99 -15.99
CA ASP A 106 15.42 6.33 -17.29
C ASP A 106 16.63 7.29 -17.16
N SER A 107 17.21 7.67 -18.31
CA SER A 107 18.34 8.62 -18.39
C SER A 107 18.02 10.04 -17.89
N ALA A 108 16.75 10.44 -17.84
CA ALA A 108 16.31 11.70 -17.25
C ALA A 108 16.10 11.57 -15.73
N GLY A 109 16.31 10.37 -15.15
CA GLY A 109 16.08 10.09 -13.74
C GLY A 109 14.62 9.94 -13.35
N MET A 110 13.71 9.81 -14.33
CA MET A 110 12.29 9.56 -14.08
C MET A 110 12.09 8.10 -13.67
N THR A 111 11.33 7.86 -12.61
CA THR A 111 11.03 6.51 -12.14
C THR A 111 10.22 5.75 -13.19
N LEU A 112 10.61 4.49 -13.41
CA LEU A 112 9.89 3.58 -14.29
C LEU A 112 9.00 2.64 -13.48
N TYR A 113 7.83 2.30 -14.04
CA TYR A 113 6.77 1.57 -13.37
C TYR A 113 6.32 0.35 -14.18
N ARG A 114 5.70 -0.59 -13.48
CA ARG A 114 4.91 -1.70 -14.05
C ARG A 114 3.50 -1.70 -13.49
N PHE A 115 2.59 -2.26 -14.27
CA PHE A 115 1.18 -2.42 -13.93
C PHE A 115 0.88 -3.88 -13.61
N ASP A 116 0.26 -4.14 -12.46
CA ASP A 116 -0.06 -5.50 -12.03
C ASP A 116 -1.12 -6.20 -12.89
N GLU A 117 -1.93 -5.44 -13.63
CA GLU A 117 -2.90 -6.01 -14.55
C GLU A 117 -2.28 -6.41 -15.90
N ASP A 118 -1.01 -6.07 -16.17
CA ASP A 118 -0.30 -6.52 -17.38
C ASP A 118 0.13 -8.01 -17.27
N THR A 119 0.56 -8.60 -18.37
CA THR A 119 1.17 -9.94 -18.37
C THR A 119 2.60 -9.90 -18.88
N PRO A 120 3.57 -10.62 -18.25
CA PRO A 120 4.96 -10.63 -18.69
C PRO A 120 5.26 -11.72 -19.73
N LYS A 121 4.43 -12.77 -19.79
CA LYS A 121 4.64 -13.92 -20.68
C LYS A 121 3.31 -14.56 -21.13
N PRO A 122 2.86 -14.31 -22.38
CA PRO A 122 3.41 -13.33 -23.31
C PRO A 122 3.31 -11.92 -22.75
N ALA A 123 4.27 -11.07 -23.11
CA ALA A 123 4.24 -9.65 -22.75
C ALA A 123 2.98 -9.01 -23.35
N LYS A 124 2.15 -8.37 -22.51
CA LYS A 124 0.95 -7.66 -22.94
C LYS A 124 0.64 -6.50 -22.01
N SER A 125 0.39 -5.34 -22.61
CA SER A 125 -0.14 -4.17 -21.92
C SER A 125 -1.67 -4.18 -21.93
N ASN A 126 -2.28 -3.94 -20.78
CA ASN A 126 -3.71 -3.68 -20.60
C ASN A 126 -4.01 -2.19 -20.36
N CYS A 127 -2.98 -1.35 -20.23
CA CYS A 127 -3.13 0.10 -20.08
C CYS A 127 -3.18 0.78 -21.45
N ASN A 128 -4.37 1.20 -21.90
CA ASN A 128 -4.61 1.90 -23.18
C ASN A 128 -5.39 3.22 -22.97
N ASP A 129 -5.45 4.06 -24.00
CA ASP A 129 -6.25 5.29 -24.03
C ASP A 129 -6.02 6.23 -22.83
N ALA A 130 -7.06 6.50 -22.04
CA ALA A 130 -6.97 7.35 -20.85
C ALA A 130 -5.98 6.81 -19.80
N CYS A 131 -5.78 5.48 -19.75
CA CYS A 131 -4.75 4.89 -18.91
C CYS A 131 -3.36 5.32 -19.40
N ALA A 132 -3.09 5.21 -20.70
CA ALA A 132 -1.82 5.59 -21.31
C ALA A 132 -1.53 7.10 -21.22
N THR A 133 -2.56 7.94 -21.03
CA THR A 133 -2.38 9.36 -20.74
C THR A 133 -1.83 9.60 -19.32
N LYS A 134 -2.34 8.85 -18.33
CA LYS A 134 -1.87 8.92 -16.94
C LYS A 134 -0.57 8.15 -16.72
N TRP A 135 -0.36 7.10 -17.50
CA TRP A 135 0.77 6.20 -17.46
C TRP A 135 1.38 6.08 -18.85
N PRO A 136 2.12 7.12 -19.30
CA PRO A 136 2.74 7.10 -20.61
C PRO A 136 3.61 5.84 -20.81
N PRO A 137 3.36 5.03 -21.85
CA PRO A 137 4.20 3.88 -22.15
C PRO A 137 5.59 4.39 -22.56
N VAL A 138 6.63 3.69 -22.10
CA VAL A 138 8.00 4.00 -22.50
C VAL A 138 8.27 3.36 -23.86
N PRO A 139 8.64 4.14 -24.90
CA PRO A 139 9.02 3.58 -26.20
C PRO A 139 10.17 2.59 -26.06
N ALA A 140 10.14 1.50 -26.84
CA ALA A 140 11.20 0.49 -26.82
C ALA A 140 12.54 1.00 -27.41
N ASP A 141 12.49 2.07 -28.19
CA ASP A 141 13.63 2.58 -28.95
C ASP A 141 14.76 3.09 -28.03
N ASP A 142 15.99 2.74 -28.39
CA ASP A 142 17.25 3.18 -27.78
C ASP A 142 17.44 2.85 -26.28
N ALA A 143 16.56 2.04 -25.69
CA ALA A 143 16.72 1.63 -24.29
C ALA A 143 17.91 0.68 -24.14
N THR A 144 18.86 1.06 -23.27
CA THR A 144 20.02 0.22 -22.93
C THR A 144 20.05 -0.05 -21.44
N ALA A 145 20.59 -1.20 -21.05
CA ALA A 145 20.75 -1.55 -19.65
C ALA A 145 22.02 -0.90 -19.09
N GLY A 146 21.88 -0.04 -18.08
CA GLY A 146 23.00 0.42 -17.28
C GLY A 146 23.37 -0.58 -16.17
N ALA A 147 24.31 -0.18 -15.32
CA ALA A 147 24.85 -1.03 -14.26
C ALA A 147 23.75 -1.58 -13.32
N GLY A 148 23.76 -2.89 -13.10
CA GLY A 148 22.81 -3.58 -12.21
C GLY A 148 21.51 -4.04 -12.86
N ILE A 149 21.36 -3.85 -14.18
CA ILE A 149 20.28 -4.39 -15.00
C ILE A 149 20.89 -5.39 -15.98
N ASP A 150 20.31 -6.59 -16.07
CA ASP A 150 20.73 -7.57 -17.06
C ASP A 150 20.12 -7.21 -18.43
N SER A 151 20.97 -6.90 -19.40
CA SER A 151 20.55 -6.50 -20.75
C SER A 151 19.69 -7.54 -21.46
N LYS A 152 19.81 -8.82 -21.10
CA LYS A 152 18.98 -9.91 -21.66
C LYS A 152 17.53 -9.86 -21.19
N LYS A 153 17.24 -9.08 -20.14
CA LYS A 153 15.89 -8.89 -19.62
C LYS A 153 15.14 -7.77 -20.33
N LEU A 154 15.85 -6.91 -21.04
CA LEU A 154 15.21 -5.90 -21.87
C LEU A 154 14.56 -6.56 -23.09
N GLY A 155 13.38 -6.09 -23.41
CA GLY A 155 12.63 -6.53 -24.57
C GLY A 155 11.65 -5.48 -25.01
N LYS A 156 10.70 -5.91 -25.83
CA LYS A 156 9.64 -5.05 -26.34
C LYS A 156 8.32 -5.78 -26.48
N VAL A 157 7.24 -5.04 -26.40
CA VAL A 157 5.87 -5.51 -26.65
C VAL A 157 5.20 -4.59 -27.66
N LYS A 158 4.52 -5.17 -28.64
CA LYS A 158 3.66 -4.42 -29.56
C LYS A 158 2.33 -4.15 -28.88
N ARG A 159 1.98 -2.87 -28.75
CA ARG A 159 0.72 -2.40 -28.14
C ARG A 159 -0.44 -2.50 -29.13
N ALA A 160 -1.67 -2.35 -28.62
CA ALA A 160 -2.89 -2.39 -29.43
C ALA A 160 -2.95 -1.23 -30.45
N ASP A 161 -2.39 -0.08 -30.10
CA ASP A 161 -2.23 1.09 -30.99
C ASP A 161 -1.11 0.91 -32.05
N GLY A 162 -0.41 -0.22 -32.03
CA GLY A 162 0.66 -0.57 -32.98
C GLY A 162 2.06 -0.12 -32.57
N SER A 163 2.20 0.74 -31.56
CA SER A 163 3.50 1.20 -31.05
C SER A 163 4.27 0.09 -30.33
N GLU A 164 5.60 0.24 -30.23
CA GLU A 164 6.46 -0.67 -29.47
C GLU A 164 6.81 -0.07 -28.11
N GLN A 165 6.51 -0.82 -27.05
CA GLN A 165 6.78 -0.42 -25.68
C GLN A 165 7.91 -1.26 -25.10
N LEU A 166 8.81 -0.61 -24.36
CA LEU A 166 9.89 -1.26 -23.63
C LEU A 166 9.32 -2.29 -22.63
N THR A 167 9.98 -3.44 -22.53
CA THR A 167 9.75 -4.40 -21.45
C THR A 167 11.02 -4.66 -20.66
N LEU A 168 10.86 -4.98 -19.37
CA LEU A 168 11.93 -5.49 -18.51
C LEU A 168 11.44 -6.78 -17.83
N GLU A 169 12.15 -7.89 -18.04
CA GLU A 169 11.70 -9.23 -17.66
C GLU A 169 10.28 -9.52 -18.20
N GLY A 170 9.98 -9.04 -19.41
CA GLY A 170 8.68 -9.18 -20.06
C GLY A 170 7.58 -8.21 -19.58
N TRP A 171 7.77 -7.48 -18.48
CA TRP A 171 6.77 -6.50 -18.00
C TRP A 171 6.80 -5.21 -18.82
N PRO A 172 5.64 -4.72 -19.33
CA PRO A 172 5.55 -3.43 -20.00
C PRO A 172 5.94 -2.28 -19.06
N VAL A 173 6.77 -1.36 -19.56
CA VAL A 173 7.36 -0.28 -18.76
C VAL A 173 6.66 1.05 -19.03
N TYR A 174 6.33 1.77 -17.96
CA TYR A 174 5.63 3.06 -18.02
C TYR A 174 6.36 4.14 -17.23
N ARG A 175 6.06 5.40 -17.57
CA ARG A 175 6.26 6.55 -16.67
C ARG A 175 4.94 6.93 -16.01
N TYR A 176 5.01 7.74 -14.96
CA TYR A 176 3.82 8.30 -14.33
C TYR A 176 3.67 9.79 -14.67
N ALA A 177 2.49 10.20 -15.13
CA ALA A 177 2.22 11.59 -15.48
C ALA A 177 2.30 12.55 -14.27
N GLY A 178 2.09 12.05 -13.05
CA GLY A 178 2.21 12.85 -11.82
C GLY A 178 3.66 13.06 -11.33
N ASP A 179 4.62 12.30 -11.85
CA ASP A 179 6.04 12.53 -11.59
C ASP A 179 6.51 13.73 -12.42
N THR A 180 7.11 14.71 -11.78
CA THR A 180 7.45 16.01 -12.38
C THR A 180 8.94 16.31 -12.36
N LYS A 181 9.70 15.58 -11.55
CA LYS A 181 11.15 15.71 -11.42
C LYS A 181 11.81 14.34 -11.26
N ALA A 182 13.10 14.27 -11.60
CA ALA A 182 13.91 13.09 -11.36
C ALA A 182 13.81 12.63 -9.89
N GLY A 183 13.66 11.32 -9.69
CA GLY A 183 13.49 10.71 -8.37
C GLY A 183 12.10 10.85 -7.75
N ASP A 184 11.13 11.52 -8.40
CA ASP A 184 9.72 11.38 -7.99
C ASP A 184 9.30 9.90 -8.12
N THR A 185 8.64 9.39 -7.09
CA THR A 185 8.11 8.02 -7.02
C THR A 185 6.60 8.02 -6.71
N LYS A 186 5.89 9.09 -7.11
CA LYS A 186 4.49 9.32 -6.71
C LYS A 186 3.53 8.32 -7.33
N GLY A 187 3.95 7.63 -8.39
CA GLY A 187 3.18 6.53 -8.99
C GLY A 187 3.17 5.26 -8.15
N GLN A 188 4.05 5.12 -7.16
CA GLN A 188 4.10 3.92 -6.32
C GLN A 188 2.78 3.74 -5.56
N GLY A 189 2.17 2.57 -5.71
CA GLY A 189 0.95 2.17 -5.00
C GLY A 189 -0.32 2.83 -5.51
N VAL A 190 -0.27 3.65 -6.57
CA VAL A 190 -1.47 4.27 -7.15
C VAL A 190 -2.43 3.16 -7.58
N GLY A 191 -3.68 3.25 -7.13
CA GLY A 191 -4.72 2.26 -7.42
C GLY A 191 -4.46 0.85 -6.87
N GLY A 192 -3.43 0.66 -6.03
CA GLY A 192 -3.04 -0.65 -5.49
C GLY A 192 -2.40 -1.60 -6.51
N THR A 193 -2.24 -1.17 -7.77
CA THR A 193 -1.81 -2.01 -8.90
C THR A 193 -0.59 -1.45 -9.63
N TRP A 194 -0.19 -0.21 -9.33
CA TRP A 194 0.96 0.44 -9.95
C TRP A 194 2.17 0.41 -9.02
N ASN A 195 3.29 -0.06 -9.55
CA ASN A 195 4.50 -0.25 -8.76
C ASN A 195 5.71 0.26 -9.52
N ALA A 196 6.61 0.95 -8.82
CA ALA A 196 7.94 1.23 -9.33
C ALA A 196 8.60 -0.11 -9.71
N LEU A 197 9.35 -0.09 -10.79
CA LEU A 197 9.90 -1.28 -11.40
C LEU A 197 11.28 -1.60 -10.81
N ALA A 198 11.44 -2.79 -10.23
CA ALA A 198 12.74 -3.26 -9.76
C ALA A 198 13.61 -3.76 -10.94
N PRO A 199 14.94 -3.83 -10.79
CA PRO A 199 15.85 -4.28 -11.86
C PRO A 199 15.62 -5.73 -12.34
N ASP A 200 14.93 -6.54 -11.54
CA ASP A 200 14.53 -7.91 -11.89
C ASP A 200 13.11 -8.01 -12.49
N GLY A 201 12.48 -6.87 -12.78
CA GLY A 201 11.13 -6.79 -13.34
C GLY A 201 10.00 -6.90 -12.32
N LYS A 202 10.29 -7.08 -11.04
CA LYS A 202 9.28 -7.17 -9.96
C LYS A 202 8.83 -5.78 -9.48
N PRO A 203 7.77 -5.68 -8.67
CA PRO A 203 7.52 -4.47 -7.87
C PRO A 203 8.73 -4.11 -7.00
N ALA A 204 9.24 -2.89 -7.13
CA ALA A 204 10.01 -2.25 -6.08
C ALA A 204 9.08 -1.94 -4.87
N GLY A 205 9.66 -1.69 -3.70
CA GLY A 205 8.92 -1.58 -2.44
C GLY A 205 8.56 -2.92 -1.81
N LYS A 206 8.55 -4.00 -2.59
CA LYS A 206 8.76 -5.36 -2.06
C LYS A 206 10.27 -5.57 -2.05
N LYS A 207 10.90 -5.45 -0.87
CA LYS A 207 12.35 -5.59 -0.68
C LYS A 207 12.89 -6.75 -1.55
N ALA A 208 13.65 -6.43 -2.59
CA ALA A 208 14.34 -7.42 -3.40
C ALA A 208 15.34 -8.15 -2.47
N GLY A 209 14.97 -9.36 -2.02
CA GLY A 209 15.83 -10.24 -1.23
C GLY A 209 15.34 -10.68 0.16
N GLY A 210 14.10 -10.42 0.57
CA GLY A 210 13.51 -10.97 1.79
C GLY A 210 12.03 -11.27 1.57
N GLY A 211 11.47 -12.27 2.25
CA GLY A 211 10.08 -12.69 2.07
C GLY A 211 9.06 -11.52 2.11
N ALA A 212 7.86 -11.77 1.59
CA ALA A 212 6.78 -10.79 1.53
C ALA A 212 6.67 -9.98 2.83
N LEU A 213 6.66 -8.65 2.71
CA LEU A 213 6.41 -7.75 3.85
C LEU A 213 5.12 -8.19 4.54
N GLU A 214 5.05 -8.07 5.86
CA GLU A 214 3.90 -8.51 6.66
C GLU A 214 3.06 -7.32 7.17
N LEU A 215 3.67 -6.14 7.29
CA LEU A 215 3.02 -4.87 7.61
C LEU A 215 3.74 -3.70 6.94
N MET A 216 2.98 -2.77 6.35
CA MET A 216 3.55 -1.61 5.68
C MET A 216 2.62 -0.40 5.72
N VAL A 217 3.10 0.78 5.28
CA VAL A 217 2.30 1.99 5.12
C VAL A 217 2.09 2.31 3.64
N ASN A 218 0.84 2.51 3.24
CA ASN A 218 0.43 2.94 1.91
C ASN A 218 -0.30 4.28 1.96
N ASN A 219 -0.30 5.02 0.85
CA ASN A 219 -1.19 6.17 0.66
C ASN A 219 -2.54 5.68 0.11
N ASN A 220 -3.60 5.96 0.84
CA ASN A 220 -4.99 5.79 0.43
C ASN A 220 -5.55 7.13 -0.04
N ALA A 221 -6.40 7.11 -1.06
CA ALA A 221 -6.95 8.32 -1.67
C ALA A 221 -7.83 9.13 -0.71
N ASP A 222 -8.56 8.46 0.18
CA ASP A 222 -9.56 9.05 1.06
C ASP A 222 -9.02 9.30 2.48
N LEU A 223 -8.14 8.41 2.95
CA LEU A 223 -7.64 8.39 4.33
C LEU A 223 -6.17 8.84 4.46
N GLY A 224 -5.49 9.13 3.36
CA GLY A 224 -4.06 9.46 3.37
C GLY A 224 -3.21 8.26 3.78
N LYS A 225 -2.18 8.46 4.60
CA LYS A 225 -1.29 7.36 5.01
C LYS A 225 -2.01 6.39 5.95
N ILE A 226 -2.07 5.13 5.55
CA ILE A 226 -2.64 4.05 6.36
C ILE A 226 -1.71 2.83 6.43
N MET A 227 -1.77 2.09 7.53
CA MET A 227 -1.16 0.78 7.66
C MET A 227 -1.95 -0.28 6.91
N VAL A 228 -1.24 -1.18 6.23
CA VAL A 228 -1.79 -2.33 5.50
C VAL A 228 -0.96 -3.58 5.79
N ASN A 229 -1.57 -4.76 5.65
CA ASN A 229 -0.85 -6.03 5.76
C ASN A 229 0.02 -6.29 4.51
N GLY A 230 0.73 -7.42 4.49
CA GLY A 230 1.54 -7.85 3.34
C GLY A 230 0.84 -7.98 1.98
N GLU A 231 -0.48 -8.13 2.00
CA GLU A 231 -1.33 -8.22 0.82
C GLU A 231 -1.83 -6.83 0.37
N GLY A 232 -1.60 -5.78 1.17
CA GLY A 232 -2.11 -4.43 0.91
C GLY A 232 -3.53 -4.18 1.44
N MET A 233 -4.06 -5.09 2.25
CA MET A 233 -5.36 -4.94 2.93
C MET A 233 -5.22 -3.99 4.12
N THR A 234 -6.16 -3.07 4.30
CA THR A 234 -6.16 -2.09 5.38
C THR A 234 -6.13 -2.76 6.76
N VAL A 235 -5.28 -2.23 7.63
CA VAL A 235 -5.16 -2.66 9.03
C VAL A 235 -5.90 -1.69 9.94
N TYR A 236 -6.73 -2.26 10.82
CA TYR A 236 -7.61 -1.54 11.73
C TYR A 236 -7.29 -1.85 13.19
N ARG A 237 -7.71 -0.94 14.08
CA ARG A 237 -7.88 -1.21 15.51
C ARG A 237 -9.34 -1.15 15.94
N PHE A 238 -9.63 -1.84 17.03
CA PHE A 238 -10.94 -1.85 17.69
C PHE A 238 -10.91 -0.99 18.97
N ASP A 239 -11.78 0.00 19.06
CA ASP A 239 -11.86 0.88 20.24
C ASP A 239 -12.34 0.18 21.52
N LYS A 240 -12.93 -1.02 21.42
CA LYS A 240 -13.29 -1.83 22.59
C LYS A 240 -12.13 -2.67 23.11
N ASP A 241 -11.03 -2.76 22.37
CA ASP A 241 -9.80 -3.36 22.89
C ASP A 241 -9.13 -2.39 23.87
N SER A 242 -8.27 -2.92 24.73
CA SER A 242 -7.45 -2.10 25.64
C SER A 242 -5.99 -2.16 25.20
N ALA A 243 -5.31 -1.01 25.19
CA ALA A 243 -3.90 -0.93 24.82
C ALA A 243 -2.97 -1.45 25.93
N TRP A 244 -3.31 -1.19 27.19
CA TRP A 244 -2.56 -1.71 28.32
C TRP A 244 -3.44 -1.93 29.57
N PRO A 245 -3.36 -3.10 30.22
CA PRO A 245 -2.83 -4.34 29.64
C PRO A 245 -3.58 -4.68 28.35
N MET A 246 -2.88 -5.23 27.36
CA MET A 246 -3.50 -5.59 26.08
C MET A 246 -4.64 -6.58 26.30
N LYS A 247 -5.84 -6.23 25.84
CA LYS A 247 -7.03 -7.10 25.91
C LYS A 247 -7.86 -6.93 24.66
N THR A 248 -8.29 -8.05 24.09
CA THR A 248 -9.23 -8.07 22.97
C THR A 248 -10.66 -8.24 23.48
N ALA A 249 -11.58 -7.40 23.01
CA ALA A 249 -13.01 -7.60 23.12
C ALA A 249 -13.58 -8.42 21.94
N CYS A 250 -12.79 -8.60 20.87
CA CYS A 250 -13.17 -9.37 19.69
C CYS A 250 -12.80 -10.85 19.87
N VAL A 251 -13.57 -11.60 20.68
CA VAL A 251 -13.29 -13.02 20.99
C VAL A 251 -14.32 -13.99 20.44
N ASP A 252 -15.54 -13.54 20.17
CA ASP A 252 -16.60 -14.38 19.65
C ASP A 252 -16.47 -14.62 18.14
N ALA A 253 -17.10 -15.70 17.66
CA ALA A 253 -17.09 -16.08 16.25
C ALA A 253 -17.68 -15.00 15.35
N ALA A 254 -18.72 -14.28 15.78
CA ALA A 254 -19.34 -13.24 14.96
C ALA A 254 -18.39 -12.04 14.72
N CYS A 255 -17.58 -11.71 15.71
CA CYS A 255 -16.52 -10.73 15.57
C CYS A 255 -15.42 -11.26 14.65
N LEU A 256 -14.92 -12.47 14.94
CA LEU A 256 -13.83 -13.10 14.18
C LEU A 256 -14.18 -13.42 12.73
N ASP A 257 -15.46 -13.61 12.41
CA ASP A 257 -15.91 -13.78 11.03
C ASP A 257 -15.71 -12.53 10.18
N LYS A 258 -15.88 -11.35 10.80
CA LYS A 258 -15.77 -10.05 10.14
C LYS A 258 -14.39 -9.41 10.30
N TRP A 259 -13.76 -9.60 11.45
CA TRP A 259 -12.52 -8.94 11.84
C TRP A 259 -11.47 -10.00 12.10
N LYS A 260 -10.59 -10.19 11.12
CA LYS A 260 -9.56 -11.22 11.18
C LYS A 260 -8.36 -10.65 11.93
N PRO A 261 -7.92 -11.25 13.05
CA PRO A 261 -6.70 -10.84 13.72
C PRO A 261 -5.51 -10.93 12.77
N VAL A 262 -4.72 -9.87 12.68
CA VAL A 262 -3.43 -9.92 11.97
C VAL A 262 -2.51 -10.82 12.78
N LYS A 263 -1.94 -11.85 12.15
CA LYS A 263 -1.00 -12.77 12.82
C LYS A 263 0.24 -12.00 13.30
N ALA A 264 0.95 -12.55 14.29
CA ALA A 264 2.23 -11.98 14.71
C ALA A 264 3.16 -11.72 13.51
N ILE A 265 3.82 -10.57 13.55
CA ILE A 265 4.63 -10.05 12.44
C ILE A 265 6.12 -10.24 12.75
N ASP A 266 6.87 -10.71 11.77
CA ASP A 266 8.32 -10.61 11.76
C ASP A 266 8.74 -9.14 11.60
N THR A 267 9.35 -8.56 12.63
CA THR A 267 9.75 -7.14 12.66
C THR A 267 10.80 -6.79 11.61
N THR A 268 11.47 -7.77 10.99
CA THR A 268 12.38 -7.56 9.85
C THR A 268 11.64 -7.39 8.51
N LYS A 269 10.34 -7.71 8.48
CA LYS A 269 9.46 -7.67 7.31
C LYS A 269 8.42 -6.55 7.38
N VAL A 270 8.78 -5.41 7.98
CA VAL A 270 7.93 -4.22 8.03
C VAL A 270 8.52 -3.06 7.24
N SER A 271 7.68 -2.14 6.74
CA SER A 271 8.11 -0.94 6.01
C SER A 271 7.25 0.26 6.33
N GLY A 272 7.85 1.45 6.48
CA GLY A 272 7.10 2.70 6.72
C GLY A 272 6.50 2.85 8.12
N VAL A 273 6.72 1.89 9.03
CA VAL A 273 6.37 1.94 10.44
C VAL A 273 7.62 1.82 11.32
N ASP A 274 7.53 2.21 12.59
CA ASP A 274 8.57 1.93 13.57
C ASP A 274 8.52 0.46 14.01
N ALA A 275 9.50 -0.33 13.59
CA ALA A 275 9.57 -1.76 13.89
C ALA A 275 9.63 -2.07 15.40
N SER A 276 10.13 -1.13 16.23
CA SER A 276 10.19 -1.31 17.68
C SER A 276 8.82 -1.27 18.37
N LYS A 277 7.81 -0.72 17.69
CA LYS A 277 6.44 -0.64 18.18
C LYS A 277 5.59 -1.86 17.82
N VAL A 278 6.11 -2.73 16.95
CA VAL A 278 5.45 -3.98 16.57
C VAL A 278 5.70 -5.00 17.68
N THR A 279 4.63 -5.45 18.32
CA THR A 279 4.67 -6.46 19.38
C THR A 279 3.68 -7.58 19.07
N SER A 280 3.63 -8.60 19.94
CA SER A 280 2.67 -9.69 19.82
C SER A 280 1.84 -9.86 21.09
N PHE A 281 0.59 -10.25 20.90
CA PHE A 281 -0.38 -10.53 21.96
C PHE A 281 -0.83 -11.99 21.85
N THR A 282 -0.80 -12.73 22.97
CA THR A 282 -1.42 -14.06 23.05
C THR A 282 -2.90 -13.88 23.28
N ARG A 283 -3.72 -14.28 22.31
CA ARG A 283 -5.17 -14.26 22.42
C ARG A 283 -5.67 -15.33 23.40
N PRO A 284 -6.91 -15.22 23.92
CA PRO A 284 -7.48 -16.25 24.81
C PRO A 284 -7.55 -17.66 24.19
N ASP A 285 -7.59 -17.75 22.86
CA ASP A 285 -7.55 -19.00 22.10
C ASP A 285 -6.12 -19.58 21.92
N GLY A 286 -5.10 -18.92 22.48
CA GLY A 286 -3.69 -19.30 22.39
C GLY A 286 -2.98 -18.81 21.12
N THR A 287 -3.69 -18.26 20.14
CA THR A 287 -3.08 -17.74 18.90
C THR A 287 -2.35 -16.42 19.14
N LYS A 288 -1.33 -16.13 18.32
CA LYS A 288 -0.56 -14.89 18.40
C LYS A 288 -1.08 -13.87 17.40
N GLN A 289 -1.48 -12.72 17.90
CA GLN A 289 -1.92 -11.56 17.12
C GLN A 289 -0.86 -10.46 17.17
N ALA A 290 -0.67 -9.75 16.06
CA ALA A 290 0.16 -8.56 16.03
C ALA A 290 -0.50 -7.40 16.76
N ALA A 291 0.33 -6.61 17.43
CA ALA A 291 -0.02 -5.33 17.99
C ALA A 291 0.95 -4.26 17.48
N PHE A 292 0.48 -3.03 17.36
CA PHE A 292 1.33 -1.87 17.07
C PHE A 292 1.03 -0.78 18.07
N ASP A 293 2.07 -0.26 18.74
CA ASP A 293 1.92 0.73 19.82
C ASP A 293 0.90 0.26 20.88
N CYS A 294 0.98 -1.05 21.18
CA CYS A 294 0.13 -1.82 22.09
C CYS A 294 -1.37 -1.89 21.70
N TRP A 295 -1.75 -1.48 20.49
CA TRP A 295 -3.09 -1.73 19.93
C TRP A 295 -3.13 -2.96 19.04
N LEU A 296 -4.14 -3.81 19.25
CA LEU A 296 -4.32 -5.05 18.50
C LEU A 296 -4.79 -4.78 17.07
N LEU A 297 -4.17 -5.48 16.11
CA LEU A 297 -4.35 -5.24 14.68
C LEU A 297 -5.30 -6.26 14.03
N TYR A 298 -6.19 -5.78 13.16
CA TYR A 298 -7.16 -6.61 12.43
C TYR A 298 -7.23 -6.21 10.96
N THR A 299 -7.57 -7.16 10.09
CA THR A 299 -8.12 -6.88 8.75
C THR A 299 -9.62 -7.10 8.74
N PHE A 300 -10.31 -6.49 7.78
CA PHE A 300 -11.76 -6.56 7.66
C PHE A 300 -12.17 -7.47 6.50
N ALA A 301 -13.05 -8.44 6.75
CA ALA A 301 -13.55 -9.36 5.73
C ALA A 301 -14.41 -8.67 4.65
N GLY A 302 -14.89 -7.45 4.91
CA GLY A 302 -15.58 -6.63 3.92
C GLY A 302 -14.64 -5.91 2.95
N ASP A 303 -13.35 -5.82 3.25
CA ASP A 303 -12.36 -5.37 2.29
C ASP A 303 -12.07 -6.53 1.33
N LYS A 304 -12.24 -6.32 0.02
CA LYS A 304 -12.13 -7.38 -1.01
C LYS A 304 -10.87 -7.24 -1.84
N LYS A 305 -10.27 -6.06 -1.87
CA LYS A 305 -9.03 -5.79 -2.58
C LYS A 305 -8.13 -4.83 -1.81
N PRO A 306 -6.82 -4.78 -2.13
CA PRO A 306 -5.91 -3.83 -1.54
C PRO A 306 -6.40 -2.38 -1.69
N GLY A 307 -6.23 -1.59 -0.63
CA GLY A 307 -6.68 -0.21 -0.57
C GLY A 307 -8.15 0.00 -0.21
N ASP A 308 -8.98 -1.05 -0.15
CA ASP A 308 -10.33 -0.93 0.42
C ASP A 308 -10.27 -0.50 1.89
N THR A 309 -11.16 0.41 2.29
CA THR A 309 -11.24 0.96 3.65
C THR A 309 -12.65 0.77 4.25
N ASN A 310 -13.38 -0.27 3.82
CA ASN A 310 -14.79 -0.48 4.17
C ASN A 310 -14.99 -0.77 5.67
N GLY A 311 -13.92 -1.12 6.38
CA GLY A 311 -13.92 -1.27 7.83
C GLY A 311 -13.90 0.05 8.61
N GLN A 312 -13.55 1.17 7.95
CA GLN A 312 -13.43 2.47 8.59
C GLN A 312 -14.77 2.92 9.17
N GLY A 313 -14.78 3.25 10.47
CA GLY A 313 -15.96 3.76 11.16
C GLY A 313 -17.08 2.73 11.36
N VAL A 314 -16.87 1.43 11.05
CA VAL A 314 -17.90 0.41 11.27
C VAL A 314 -18.35 0.43 12.73
N LYS A 315 -19.66 0.63 12.96
CA LYS A 315 -20.27 0.80 14.28
C LYS A 315 -19.63 1.89 15.16
N GLY A 316 -18.89 2.83 14.57
CA GLY A 316 -18.18 3.89 15.29
C GLY A 316 -17.02 3.40 16.15
N THR A 317 -16.56 2.16 15.99
CA THR A 317 -15.56 1.54 16.88
C THR A 317 -14.34 0.98 16.17
N TRP A 318 -14.33 0.95 14.84
CA TRP A 318 -13.25 0.37 14.05
C TRP A 318 -12.59 1.44 13.19
N PHE A 319 -11.26 1.51 13.23
CA PHE A 319 -10.53 2.61 12.59
C PHE A 319 -9.23 2.12 11.98
N ALA A 320 -8.99 2.54 10.74
CA ALA A 320 -7.71 2.41 10.07
C ALA A 320 -6.65 3.20 10.86
N LEU A 321 -5.42 2.72 10.81
CA LEU A 321 -4.30 3.30 11.54
C LEU A 321 -3.32 4.01 10.61
N ASP A 322 -2.77 5.15 11.05
CA ASP A 322 -1.69 5.86 10.35
C ASP A 322 -0.30 5.24 10.59
N ASP A 323 0.75 5.85 10.03
CA ASP A 323 2.14 5.41 10.19
C ASP A 323 2.67 5.44 11.64
N LYS A 324 1.91 6.03 12.57
CA LYS A 324 2.24 6.17 13.99
C LYS A 324 1.31 5.35 14.88
N GLY A 325 0.39 4.56 14.32
CA GLY A 325 -0.57 3.77 15.09
C GLY A 325 -1.75 4.58 15.63
N LYS A 326 -1.94 5.83 15.19
CA LYS A 326 -3.10 6.64 15.56
C LYS A 326 -4.26 6.31 14.65
N LYS A 327 -5.49 6.49 15.16
CA LYS A 327 -6.69 6.39 14.32
C LYS A 327 -6.63 7.45 13.25
N VAL A 328 -6.89 7.07 12.01
CA VAL A 328 -7.24 8.04 10.99
C VAL A 328 -8.68 8.49 11.26
N THR A 329 -8.82 9.77 11.56
CA THR A 329 -10.11 10.46 11.68
C THR A 329 -10.30 11.34 10.46
N GLN A 330 -11.51 11.34 9.89
CA GLN A 330 -11.90 12.36 8.90
C GLN A 330 -12.27 13.66 9.60
#